data_AF-A0A975MF67-F1
#
_entry.id   AF-A0A975MF67-F1
#
_cell.length_a   1.000
_cell.length_b   1.000
_cell.length_c   1.000
_cell.angle_alpha   90.00
_cell.angle_beta   90.00
_cell.angle_gamma   90.00
#
_symmetry.space_group_name_H-M   'P 1'
#
loop_
_entity.id
_entity.type
_entity.pdbx_description
1 polymer ?
#
loop_
_entity_poly.entity_id
_entity_poly.type
_entity_poly.pdbx_seq_one_letter_code
_entity_poly.pdbx_strand_id
1 'polypeptide(L)'
;MRARIATAIATVGLVTSASGAYALSPLPTPYLQLRAEHNGARADVLVVKAPRYTAGGTIDLFRTASPGKLRWLMDTKTSNKHGDVRFRVKDRNGAEATEYRVVLRAAEGDYPRSVSNKRRVR
;
A
#
# COMPACT_ATOMS: atom_id res chain seq x y z
N MET A 1 -35.64 7.12 49.27
CA MET A 1 -35.08 7.82 48.08
C MET A 1 -33.92 8.70 48.49
N ARG A 2 -32.70 8.36 48.09
CA ARG A 2 -31.55 9.27 47.85
C ARG A 2 -30.41 8.43 47.26
N ALA A 3 -30.14 8.67 45.99
CA ALA A 3 -29.15 7.98 45.17
C ALA A 3 -27.72 8.27 45.67
N ARG A 4 -26.85 7.26 45.68
CA ARG A 4 -25.40 7.42 45.76
C ARG A 4 -24.83 7.13 44.38
N ILE A 5 -24.36 8.15 43.68
CA ILE A 5 -23.60 8.01 42.45
C ILE A 5 -22.14 7.81 42.86
N ALA A 6 -21.61 6.61 42.61
CA ALA A 6 -20.20 6.29 42.80
C ALA A 6 -19.43 6.75 41.55
N THR A 7 -18.77 7.90 41.65
CA THR A 7 -17.83 8.36 40.61
C THR A 7 -16.47 7.72 40.88
N ALA A 8 -16.20 6.59 40.20
CA ALA A 8 -14.86 6.03 40.14
C ALA A 8 -13.98 6.91 39.24
N ILE A 9 -13.16 7.77 39.85
CA ILE A 9 -12.09 8.48 39.14
C ILE A 9 -10.99 7.45 38.91
N ALA A 10 -10.90 6.93 37.68
CA ALA A 10 -9.79 6.08 37.27
C ALA A 10 -8.51 6.93 37.31
N THR A 11 -7.66 6.65 38.31
CA THR A 11 -6.31 7.19 38.41
C THR A 11 -5.53 6.72 37.19
N VAL A 12 -5.38 7.62 36.20
CA VAL A 12 -4.43 7.45 35.10
C VAL A 12 -3.05 7.44 35.74
N GLY A 13 -2.45 6.26 35.84
CA GLY A 13 -1.07 6.10 36.28
C GLY A 13 -0.16 6.84 35.32
N LEU A 14 0.27 8.04 35.71
CA LEU A 14 1.41 8.71 35.10
C LEU A 14 2.65 7.91 35.48
N VAL A 15 3.13 7.09 34.54
CA VAL A 15 4.49 6.54 34.63
C VAL A 15 5.44 7.63 34.16
N THR A 16 5.95 8.40 35.12
CA THR A 16 7.05 9.36 34.91
C THR A 16 8.36 8.59 34.76
N SER A 17 8.75 8.29 33.53
CA SER A 17 10.13 7.89 33.22
C SER A 17 10.94 9.11 32.78
N ALA A 18 11.91 9.48 33.63
CA ALA A 18 12.98 10.41 33.34
C ALA A 18 13.63 10.12 31.98
N SER A 19 13.82 11.16 31.15
CA SER A 19 14.67 11.16 29.95
C SER A 19 14.59 9.88 29.10
N GLY A 20 13.37 9.51 28.71
CA GLY A 20 13.13 8.38 27.80
C GLY A 20 12.63 8.92 26.49
N ALA A 21 13.51 9.01 25.48
CA ALA A 21 13.04 9.11 24.10
C ALA A 21 12.17 7.87 23.86
N TYR A 22 10.86 8.04 23.86
CA TYR A 22 9.94 7.02 23.36
C TYR A 22 10.28 6.87 21.88
N ALA A 23 11.17 5.92 21.57
CA ALA A 23 11.45 5.53 20.21
C ALA A 23 10.14 4.97 19.66
N LEU A 24 9.36 5.83 18.99
CA LEU A 24 8.25 5.40 18.17
C LEU A 24 8.83 4.34 17.24
N SER A 25 8.47 3.08 17.47
CA SER A 25 8.91 2.00 16.61
C SER A 25 8.48 2.37 15.20
N PRO A 26 9.39 2.37 14.21
CA PRO A 26 9.05 2.78 12.87
C PRO A 26 7.87 1.94 12.38
N LEU A 27 6.87 2.60 11.78
CA LEU A 27 5.70 1.90 11.23
C LEU A 27 6.15 0.80 10.26
N PRO A 28 5.48 -0.36 10.25
CA PRO A 28 5.87 -1.46 9.38
C PRO A 28 5.79 -1.04 7.92
N THR A 29 6.83 -1.35 7.14
CA THR A 29 6.82 -1.10 5.70
C THR A 29 5.72 -1.95 5.04
N PRO A 30 4.76 -1.35 4.32
CA PRO A 30 3.66 -2.09 3.75
C PRO A 30 4.14 -3.02 2.64
N TYR A 31 3.80 -4.30 2.69
CA TYR A 31 4.13 -5.23 1.61
C TYR A 31 3.07 -5.20 0.51
N LEU A 32 3.45 -4.73 -0.67
CA LEU A 32 2.57 -4.63 -1.84
C LEU A 32 2.73 -5.86 -2.75
N GLN A 33 1.64 -6.57 -3.03
CA GLN A 33 1.64 -7.65 -4.03
C GLN A 33 0.99 -7.18 -5.33
N LEU A 34 1.72 -7.32 -6.44
CA LEU A 34 1.24 -7.05 -7.78
C LEU A 34 1.00 -8.37 -8.53
N ARG A 35 -0.23 -8.56 -9.01
CA ARG A 35 -0.67 -9.73 -9.77
C ARG A 35 -1.29 -9.29 -11.10
N ALA A 36 -1.18 -10.14 -12.10
CA ALA A 36 -1.83 -9.98 -13.39
C ALA A 36 -2.98 -10.98 -13.49
N GLU A 37 -4.17 -10.52 -13.88
CA GLU A 37 -5.38 -11.35 -13.89
C GLU A 37 -5.43 -12.30 -15.09
N HIS A 38 -5.03 -11.81 -16.27
CA HIS A 38 -5.06 -12.55 -17.54
C HIS A 38 -3.67 -12.80 -18.12
N ASN A 39 -2.65 -12.27 -17.46
CA ASN A 39 -1.25 -12.43 -17.83
C ASN A 39 -0.91 -12.00 -19.26
N GLY A 40 -1.72 -11.16 -19.92
CA GLY A 40 -1.48 -10.64 -21.28
C GLY A 40 -2.17 -11.39 -22.42
N ALA A 41 -2.86 -12.51 -22.14
CA ALA A 41 -3.68 -13.23 -23.12
C ALA A 41 -4.82 -12.38 -23.72
N ARG A 42 -5.25 -11.36 -22.99
CA ARG A 42 -6.15 -10.28 -23.42
C ARG A 42 -5.75 -9.00 -22.69
N ALA A 43 -6.40 -7.88 -23.01
CA ALA A 43 -6.21 -6.63 -22.28
C ALA A 43 -6.28 -6.89 -20.78
N ASP A 44 -5.16 -6.67 -20.09
CA ASP A 44 -4.95 -7.23 -18.77
C ASP A 44 -5.38 -6.25 -17.66
N VAL A 45 -5.63 -6.83 -16.49
CA VAL A 45 -5.89 -6.09 -15.26
C VAL A 45 -4.81 -6.46 -14.27
N LEU A 46 -4.06 -5.44 -13.85
CA LEU A 46 -3.11 -5.57 -12.76
C LEU A 46 -3.82 -5.29 -11.44
N VAL A 47 -3.76 -6.26 -10.54
CA VAL A 47 -4.34 -6.18 -9.20
C VAL A 47 -3.22 -5.97 -8.20
N VAL A 48 -3.32 -4.87 -7.46
CA VAL A 48 -2.48 -4.58 -6.31
C VAL A 48 -3.22 -4.97 -5.05
N LYS A 49 -2.59 -5.83 -4.25
CA LYS A 49 -3.00 -6.11 -2.88
C LYS A 49 -2.04 -5.39 -1.94
N ALA A 50 -2.57 -4.41 -1.22
CA ALA A 50 -1.85 -3.74 -0.13
C ALA A 50 -2.52 -4.07 1.21
N PRO A 51 -1.84 -3.89 2.33
CA PRO A 51 -2.45 -4.03 3.64
C PRO A 51 -3.61 -3.04 3.83
N ARG A 52 -4.64 -3.42 4.60
CA ARG A 52 -5.82 -2.58 4.83
C ARG A 52 -5.49 -1.20 5.42
N TYR A 53 -4.43 -1.12 6.23
CA TYR A 53 -4.00 0.14 6.85
C TYR A 53 -3.41 1.15 5.84
N THR A 54 -3.20 0.76 4.58
CA THR A 54 -2.80 1.68 3.50
C THR A 54 -3.99 2.12 2.63
N ALA A 55 -5.23 1.98 3.12
CA ALA A 55 -6.43 2.48 2.46
C ALA A 55 -6.33 4.01 2.23
N GLY A 56 -6.93 4.52 1.15
CA GLY A 56 -6.85 5.94 0.80
C GLY A 56 -5.47 6.40 0.30
N GLY A 57 -4.50 5.50 0.21
CA GLY A 57 -3.14 5.80 -0.23
C GLY A 57 -2.98 5.90 -1.75
N THR A 58 -2.06 6.73 -2.20
CA THR A 58 -1.74 6.94 -3.61
C THR A 58 -0.74 5.90 -4.11
N ILE A 59 -1.14 5.10 -5.09
CA ILE A 59 -0.36 4.05 -5.74
C ILE A 59 -0.06 4.44 -7.19
N ASP A 60 1.21 4.44 -7.53
CA ASP A 60 1.71 4.69 -8.89
C ASP A 60 2.01 3.37 -9.59
N LEU A 61 1.56 3.24 -10.82
CA LEU A 61 1.93 2.14 -11.71
C LEU A 61 3.06 2.55 -12.63
N PHE A 62 4.14 1.79 -12.64
CA PHE A 62 5.26 1.95 -13.55
C PHE A 62 5.36 0.77 -14.51
N ARG A 63 5.64 1.08 -15.78
CA ARG A 63 6.04 0.13 -16.83
C ARG A 63 7.54 0.19 -17.04
N THR A 64 8.17 -0.96 -17.23
CA THR A 64 9.59 -1.09 -17.54
C THR A 64 9.75 -1.81 -18.87
N ALA A 65 10.46 -1.21 -19.83
CA ALA A 65 10.71 -1.80 -21.15
C ALA A 65 11.63 -3.04 -21.12
N SER A 66 12.48 -3.13 -20.10
CA SER A 66 13.35 -4.30 -19.83
C SER A 66 13.81 -4.25 -18.38
N PRO A 67 14.13 -5.41 -17.77
CA PRO A 67 14.65 -5.44 -16.40
C PRO A 67 15.83 -4.47 -16.24
N GLY A 68 15.68 -3.47 -15.37
CA GLY A 68 16.74 -2.49 -15.07
C GLY A 68 16.76 -1.22 -15.94
N LYS A 69 15.88 -1.08 -16.94
CA LYS A 69 15.77 0.14 -17.76
C LYS A 69 14.73 1.14 -17.21
N LEU A 70 14.66 2.31 -17.86
CA LEU A 70 13.78 3.43 -17.52
C LEU A 70 12.34 2.98 -17.20
N ARG A 71 11.78 3.56 -16.13
CA ARG A 71 10.43 3.30 -15.65
C ARG A 71 9.52 4.43 -16.09
N TRP A 72 8.53 4.13 -16.91
CA TRP A 72 7.50 5.11 -17.27
C TRP A 72 6.35 5.03 -16.28
N LEU A 73 5.97 6.17 -15.70
CA LEU A 73 4.73 6.29 -14.94
C LEU A 73 3.57 6.11 -15.92
N MET A 74 2.77 5.06 -15.72
CA MET A 74 1.63 4.73 -16.57
C MET A 74 0.34 5.32 -16.05
N ASP A 75 0.13 5.21 -14.74
CA ASP A 75 -1.12 5.59 -14.09
C ASP A 75 -0.88 5.83 -12.59
N THR A 76 -1.79 6.58 -11.97
CA THR A 76 -1.80 6.85 -10.52
C THR A 76 -3.22 6.67 -10.01
N LYS A 77 -3.39 5.90 -8.94
CA LYS A 77 -4.70 5.64 -8.34
C LYS A 77 -4.65 5.62 -6.83
N THR A 78 -5.78 5.97 -6.23
CA THR A 78 -5.98 5.84 -4.79
C THR A 78 -6.47 4.44 -4.44
N SER A 79 -5.94 3.85 -3.38
CA SER A 79 -6.36 2.56 -2.84
C SER A 79 -7.74 2.64 -2.21
N ASN A 80 -8.50 1.55 -2.34
CA ASN A 80 -9.83 1.46 -1.74
C ASN A 80 -9.76 1.22 -0.22
N LYS A 81 -10.91 1.04 0.43
CA LYS A 81 -11.04 0.75 1.88
C LYS A 81 -10.29 -0.51 2.37
N HIS A 82 -9.85 -1.36 1.45
CA HIS A 82 -9.08 -2.57 1.73
C HIS A 82 -7.59 -2.42 1.41
N GLY A 83 -7.15 -1.27 0.90
CA GLY A 83 -5.79 -1.06 0.40
C GLY A 83 -5.59 -1.55 -1.05
N ASP A 84 -6.61 -2.10 -1.69
CA ASP A 84 -6.48 -2.68 -3.03
C ASP A 84 -6.61 -1.62 -4.13
N VAL A 85 -5.91 -1.84 -5.26
CA VAL A 85 -6.04 -1.06 -6.49
C VAL A 85 -6.08 -1.98 -7.71
N ARG A 86 -6.84 -1.59 -8.73
CA ARG A 86 -6.85 -2.23 -10.04
C ARG A 86 -6.44 -1.25 -11.13
N PHE A 87 -5.45 -1.65 -11.93
CA PHE A 87 -5.03 -0.93 -13.13
C PHE A 87 -5.41 -1.74 -14.36
N ARG A 88 -6.09 -1.10 -15.30
CA ARG A 88 -6.38 -1.71 -16.59
C ARG A 88 -5.26 -1.34 -17.54
N VAL A 89 -4.53 -2.33 -18.04
CA VAL A 89 -3.47 -2.13 -19.03
C VAL A 89 -3.97 -2.62 -20.38
N LYS A 90 -3.71 -1.84 -21.43
CA LYS A 90 -4.13 -2.20 -22.79
C LYS A 90 -3.25 -3.28 -23.41
N ASP A 91 -2.16 -3.63 -22.74
CA ASP A 91 -1.21 -4.65 -23.17
C ASP A 91 -1.91 -5.97 -23.47
N ARG A 92 -1.71 -6.42 -24.70
CA ARG A 92 -2.06 -7.75 -25.25
C ARG A 92 -0.77 -8.37 -25.75
N ASN A 93 0.24 -8.45 -24.89
CA ASN A 93 1.62 -8.44 -25.38
C ASN A 93 2.09 -9.74 -26.03
N GLY A 94 1.30 -10.82 -26.02
CA GLY A 94 1.58 -12.03 -26.80
C GLY A 94 3.03 -12.51 -26.63
N ALA A 95 3.87 -12.29 -27.65
CA ALA A 95 5.28 -12.69 -27.67
C ALA A 95 6.23 -11.75 -26.90
N GLU A 96 5.90 -10.46 -26.80
CA GLU A 96 6.69 -9.50 -26.03
C GLU A 96 6.25 -9.50 -24.58
N ALA A 97 7.18 -9.23 -23.68
CA ALA A 97 6.88 -9.31 -22.27
C ALA A 97 7.16 -7.97 -21.61
N THR A 98 6.14 -7.38 -21.01
CA THR A 98 6.27 -6.10 -20.31
C THR A 98 6.40 -6.35 -18.81
N GLU A 99 7.32 -5.63 -18.16
CA GLU A 99 7.49 -5.68 -16.71
C GLU A 99 6.79 -4.49 -16.05
N TYR A 100 5.98 -4.76 -15.04
CA TYR A 100 5.25 -3.79 -14.25
C TYR A 100 5.72 -3.79 -12.80
N ARG A 101 5.63 -2.62 -12.17
CA ARG A 101 5.90 -2.43 -10.74
C ARG A 101 5.01 -1.32 -10.21
N VAL A 102 4.55 -1.43 -8.97
CA VAL A 102 3.79 -0.36 -8.31
C VAL A 102 4.54 0.20 -7.11
N VAL A 103 4.30 1.46 -6.82
CA VAL A 103 4.87 2.18 -5.67
C VAL A 103 3.73 2.83 -4.89
N LEU A 104 3.66 2.57 -3.59
CA LEU A 104 2.86 3.37 -2.67
C LEU A 104 3.64 4.63 -2.33
N ARG A 105 3.14 5.80 -2.72
CA ARG A 105 3.77 7.11 -2.44
C ARG A 105 3.43 7.63 -1.06
N ALA A 106 2.14 7.62 -0.74
CA ALA A 106 1.59 8.13 0.50
C ALA A 106 0.40 7.27 0.88
N ALA A 107 0.20 7.05 2.17
CA ALA A 107 -0.96 6.40 2.73
C ALA A 107 -1.50 7.26 3.87
N GLU A 108 -2.78 7.07 4.19
CA GLU A 108 -3.36 7.65 5.40
C GLU A 108 -2.61 7.10 6.62
N GLY A 109 -1.98 7.95 7.42
CA GLY A 109 -1.21 7.56 8.61
C GLY A 109 0.32 7.48 8.45
N ASP A 110 0.92 8.22 7.50
CA ASP A 110 2.38 8.40 7.37
C ASP A 110 3.21 7.10 7.26
N TYR A 111 2.61 6.04 6.70
CA TYR A 111 3.34 4.80 6.44
C TYR A 111 4.47 5.03 5.43
N PRO A 112 5.64 4.40 5.64
CA PRO A 112 6.77 4.59 4.75
C PRO A 112 6.44 4.12 3.33
N ARG A 113 7.01 4.82 2.35
CA ARG A 113 6.94 4.46 0.93
C ARG A 113 7.30 2.98 0.74
N SER A 114 6.54 2.30 -0.10
CA SER A 114 6.81 0.91 -0.43
C SER A 114 6.71 0.62 -1.92
N VAL A 115 7.35 -0.47 -2.33
CA VAL A 115 7.39 -0.91 -3.71
C VAL A 115 7.02 -2.38 -3.81
N SER A 116 6.18 -2.73 -4.79
CA SER A 116 5.78 -4.11 -5.00
C SER A 116 6.89 -4.99 -5.57
N ASN A 117 6.61 -6.30 -5.58
CA ASN A 117 7.25 -7.23 -6.50
C ASN A 117 7.07 -6.76 -7.96
N LYS A 118 7.99 -7.21 -8.82
CA LYS A 118 7.87 -7.05 -10.28
C LYS A 118 6.88 -8.07 -10.82
N ARG A 119 6.10 -7.68 -11.83
CA ARG A 119 5.22 -8.61 -12.56
C ARG A 119 5.45 -8.50 -14.07
N ARG A 120 5.81 -9.63 -14.68
CA ARG A 120 5.92 -9.76 -16.14
C ARG A 120 4.58 -10.22 -16.72
N VAL A 121 4.12 -9.58 -17.78
CA VAL A 121 2.87 -9.84 -18.50
C VAL A 121 3.22 -10.18 -19.95
N ARG A 122 2.65 -11.27 -20.50
CA ARG A 122 2.86 -11.79 -21.86
C ARG A 122 1.52 -11.92 -22.59
#